data_AF-A0A353YD19-F1
#
_entry.id   AF-A0A353YD19-F1
#
_cell.length_a   1.000
_cell.length_b   1.000
_cell.length_c   1.000
_cell.angle_alpha   90.00
_cell.angle_beta   90.00
_cell.angle_gamma   90.00
#
_symmetry.space_group_name_H-M   'P 1'
#
loop_
_entity.id
_entity.type
_entity.pdbx_description
1 polymer ?
#
loop_
_entity_poly.entity_id
_entity_poly.type
_entity_poly.pdbx_seq_one_letter_code
_entity_poly.pdbx_strand_id
1 'polypeptide(L)'
;IASFPSYGSLSHLDRGGLRAGTRVAADKYDKESVSDFALWKKAQPADEPLGAAWDAPFGRGRPGWHIECSAMSKRYLGDTFDIHCGGIDLMFPHHENEIAQSEAANHKPFARVWLHSEHLADATGEKMSKSAGG
;
A
#
# COMPACT_ATOMS: atom_id res chain seq x y z
N ILE A 1 12.57 -2.62 -2.10
CA ILE A 1 11.89 -3.85 -2.60
C ILE A 1 12.80 -4.89 -3.26
N ALA A 2 13.90 -4.49 -3.92
CA ALA A 2 14.81 -5.45 -4.59
C ALA A 2 15.31 -6.58 -3.66
N SER A 3 15.34 -6.34 -2.35
CA SER A 3 15.69 -7.30 -1.30
C SER A 3 14.56 -8.28 -0.90
N PHE A 4 13.33 -8.12 -1.41
CA PHE A 4 12.20 -9.01 -1.13
C PHE A 4 11.83 -9.83 -2.38
N PRO A 5 12.30 -11.09 -2.50
CA PRO A 5 12.15 -11.89 -3.72
C PRO A 5 10.71 -12.20 -4.13
N SER A 6 9.75 -12.23 -3.20
CA SER A 6 8.35 -12.52 -3.48
C SER A 6 7.50 -11.30 -3.83
N TYR A 7 8.09 -10.09 -3.91
CA TYR A 7 7.33 -8.89 -4.28
C TYR A 7 6.68 -9.00 -5.66
N GLY A 8 5.38 -8.73 -5.74
CA GLY A 8 4.55 -8.84 -6.95
C GLY A 8 3.76 -10.15 -7.03
N SER A 9 3.88 -11.04 -6.04
CA SER A 9 3.24 -12.37 -6.11
C SER A 9 1.72 -12.31 -5.98
N LEU A 10 1.18 -11.35 -5.22
CA LEU A 10 -0.28 -11.22 -5.03
C LEU A 10 -0.93 -10.69 -6.31
N SER A 11 -0.32 -9.69 -6.93
CA SER A 11 -0.81 -9.05 -8.15
C SER A 11 -0.36 -9.73 -9.46
N HIS A 12 0.39 -10.83 -9.37
CA HIS A 12 1.02 -11.51 -10.52
C HIS A 12 1.83 -10.57 -11.43
N LEU A 13 2.51 -9.58 -10.82
CA LEU A 13 3.32 -8.62 -11.55
C LEU A 13 4.57 -9.29 -12.12
N ASP A 14 4.74 -9.21 -13.44
CA ASP A 14 6.02 -9.52 -14.07
C ASP A 14 7.03 -8.43 -13.69
N ARG A 15 8.08 -8.83 -12.96
CA ARG A 15 9.17 -7.94 -12.53
C ARG A 15 9.89 -7.30 -13.72
N GLY A 16 9.86 -7.93 -14.90
CA GLY A 16 10.35 -7.36 -16.16
C GLY A 16 9.47 -6.22 -16.71
N GLY A 17 8.19 -6.17 -16.34
CA GLY A 17 7.19 -5.19 -16.77
C GLY A 17 7.10 -3.93 -15.91
N LEU A 18 7.87 -3.81 -14.82
CA LEU A 18 7.90 -2.64 -13.92
C LEU A 18 8.53 -1.37 -14.54
N ARG A 19 8.58 -1.26 -15.87
CA ARG A 19 9.01 -0.05 -16.58
C ARG A 19 7.85 0.96 -16.67
N ALA A 20 7.89 1.93 -15.76
CA ALA A 20 7.40 3.30 -15.90
C ALA A 20 6.28 3.52 -16.94
N GLY A 21 5.02 3.15 -16.61
CA GLY A 21 3.91 3.32 -17.55
C GLY A 21 2.52 3.49 -16.93
N THR A 22 2.24 2.89 -15.79
CA THR A 22 0.86 2.92 -15.23
C THR A 22 0.69 4.12 -14.31
N ARG A 23 0.36 5.27 -14.91
CA ARG A 23 -0.22 6.51 -14.34
C ARG A 23 -0.33 6.54 -12.80
N VAL A 24 0.82 6.67 -12.11
CA VAL A 24 0.89 7.01 -10.67
C VAL A 24 0.64 8.52 -10.54
N ALA A 25 -0.60 8.93 -10.78
CA ALA A 25 -1.04 10.32 -10.61
C ALA A 25 -1.81 10.45 -9.30
N ALA A 26 -1.09 10.27 -8.18
CA ALA A 26 -1.56 10.67 -6.85
C ALA A 26 -0.42 10.98 -5.85
N ASP A 27 0.84 10.68 -6.18
CA ASP A 27 2.00 11.20 -5.46
C ASP A 27 3.11 11.38 -6.51
N LYS A 28 3.69 12.57 -6.62
CA LYS A 28 4.84 12.81 -7.50
C LYS A 28 6.05 12.06 -6.89
N TYR A 29 6.27 10.82 -7.34
CA TYR A 29 7.47 10.06 -7.02
C TYR A 29 8.62 10.54 -7.93
N ASP A 30 9.67 11.10 -7.32
CA ASP A 30 10.95 11.21 -8.01
C ASP A 30 11.56 9.81 -8.14
N LYS A 31 12.00 9.55 -9.38
CA LYS A 31 12.39 8.25 -9.90
C LYS A 31 13.79 7.87 -9.43
N GLU A 32 13.89 6.91 -8.51
CA GLU A 32 15.01 5.94 -8.52
C GLU A 32 14.58 4.49 -8.30
N SER A 33 13.35 4.24 -7.87
CA SER A 33 12.75 2.90 -7.95
C SER A 33 11.25 3.08 -7.94
N VAL A 34 10.59 2.78 -9.06
CA VAL A 34 9.11 2.76 -9.20
C VAL A 34 8.44 1.86 -8.15
N SER A 35 9.24 1.08 -7.42
CA SER A 35 8.81 0.19 -6.37
C SER A 35 9.03 0.74 -4.94
N ASP A 36 10.04 1.58 -4.64
CA ASP A 36 10.31 1.95 -3.24
C ASP A 36 9.22 2.89 -2.67
N PHE A 37 8.41 2.34 -1.76
CA PHE A 37 7.35 3.05 -1.06
C PHE A 37 7.84 3.61 0.29
N ALA A 38 7.29 4.75 0.69
CA ALA A 38 7.64 5.38 1.96
C ALA A 38 6.98 4.66 3.14
N LEU A 39 7.77 4.23 4.12
CA LEU A 39 7.29 3.80 5.44
C LEU A 39 6.97 5.01 6.34
N TRP A 40 7.80 6.04 6.24
CA TRP A 40 7.65 7.29 6.97
C TRP A 40 7.86 8.46 6.02
N LYS A 41 6.93 9.41 6.01
CA LYS A 41 7.02 10.63 5.22
C LYS A 41 7.38 11.78 6.14
N LYS A 42 8.39 12.58 5.77
CA LYS A 42 8.76 13.80 6.50
C LYS A 42 7.55 14.75 6.58
N ALA A 43 7.35 15.37 7.74
CA ALA A 43 6.24 16.29 7.96
C ALA A 43 6.27 17.43 6.94
N GLN A 44 5.11 17.72 6.37
CA GLN A 44 4.87 18.88 5.52
C GLN A 44 4.17 19.98 6.32
N PRO A 45 4.29 21.26 5.91
CA PRO A 45 3.60 22.36 6.60
C PRO A 45 2.09 22.16 6.76
N ALA A 46 1.45 21.42 5.84
CA ALA A 46 0.02 21.09 5.92
C ALA A 46 -0.32 20.00 6.95
N ASP A 47 0.65 19.18 7.38
CA ASP A 47 0.42 18.07 8.31
C ASP A 47 0.24 18.57 9.77
N GLU A 48 0.96 19.62 10.17
CA GLU A 48 0.92 20.19 11.53
C GLU A 48 -0.49 20.67 11.96
N PRO A 49 -1.22 21.51 11.18
CA PRO A 49 -2.55 21.95 11.57
C PRO A 49 -3.59 20.83 11.62
N LEU A 50 -3.34 19.70 10.92
CA LEU A 50 -4.18 18.52 10.95
C LEU A 50 -3.87 17.59 12.14
N GLY A 51 -2.83 17.91 12.93
CA GLY A 51 -2.32 17.00 13.96
C GLY A 51 -1.74 15.71 13.39
N ALA A 52 -1.37 15.71 12.11
CA ALA A 52 -0.90 14.56 11.37
C ALA A 52 0.64 14.50 11.31
N ALA A 53 1.31 14.97 12.37
CA ALA A 53 2.77 14.97 12.48
C ALA A 53 3.21 14.53 13.89
N TRP A 54 4.11 13.56 13.95
CA TRP A 54 4.63 12.95 15.17
C TRP A 54 6.15 12.91 15.15
N ASP A 55 6.76 12.93 16.33
CA ASP A 55 8.20 12.73 16.48
C ASP A 55 8.54 11.24 16.43
N ALA A 56 9.60 10.90 15.70
CA ALA A 56 10.11 9.54 15.56
C ALA A 56 11.65 9.54 15.50
N PRO A 57 12.32 8.39 15.73
CA PRO A 57 13.78 8.31 15.75
C PRO A 57 14.48 8.78 14.46
N PHE A 58 13.77 8.76 13.34
CA PHE A 58 14.22 9.20 12.01
C PHE A 58 13.65 10.57 11.61
N GLY A 59 13.18 11.34 12.59
CA GLY A 59 12.69 12.70 12.41
C GLY A 59 11.18 12.84 12.37
N ARG A 60 10.71 14.08 12.55
CA ARG A 60 9.30 14.43 12.61
C ARG A 60 8.60 14.18 11.27
N GLY A 61 7.44 13.53 11.32
CA GLY A 61 6.73 13.11 10.13
C GLY A 61 5.46 12.34 10.41
N ARG A 62 5.05 11.55 9.42
CA ARG A 62 3.82 10.78 9.46
C ARG A 62 4.00 9.41 8.79
N PRO A 63 3.19 8.42 9.16
CA PRO A 63 3.24 7.13 8.49
C PRO A 63 2.91 7.25 6.99
N GLY A 64 3.51 6.35 6.21
CA GLY A 64 3.09 6.09 4.85
C GLY A 64 1.81 5.25 4.83
N TRP A 65 1.02 5.40 3.77
CA TRP A 65 -0.30 4.77 3.63
C TRP A 65 -0.31 3.26 3.93
N HIS A 66 0.69 2.52 3.46
CA HIS A 66 0.73 1.06 3.60
C HIS A 66 1.14 0.57 4.99
N ILE A 67 2.03 1.31 5.69
CA ILE A 67 2.59 0.84 6.97
C ILE A 67 1.57 0.84 8.10
N GLU A 68 0.54 1.66 7.98
CA GLU A 68 -0.55 1.75 8.94
C GLU A 68 -1.30 0.41 9.06
N CYS A 69 -1.73 -0.15 7.92
CA CYS A 69 -2.44 -1.44 7.87
C CYS A 69 -1.57 -2.59 8.38
N SER A 70 -0.30 -2.67 7.95
CA SER A 70 0.65 -3.69 8.43
C SER A 70 0.86 -3.62 9.95
N ALA A 71 1.08 -2.42 10.50
CA ALA A 71 1.32 -2.24 11.93
C ALA A 71 0.08 -2.53 12.78
N MET A 72 -1.09 -2.05 12.35
CA MET A 72 -2.34 -2.24 13.09
C MET A 72 -2.82 -3.69 13.04
N SER A 73 -2.84 -4.32 11.85
CA SER A 73 -3.24 -5.73 11.71
C SER A 73 -2.37 -6.64 12.56
N LYS A 74 -1.05 -6.45 12.56
CA LYS A 74 -0.13 -7.19 13.44
C LYS A 74 -0.49 -7.02 14.92
N ARG A 75 -0.75 -5.78 15.36
CA ARG A 75 -1.08 -5.49 16.77
C ARG A 75 -2.33 -6.22 17.25
N TYR A 76 -3.36 -6.31 16.40
CA TYR A 76 -4.67 -6.83 16.79
C TYR A 76 -4.92 -8.29 16.41
N LEU A 77 -4.30 -8.77 15.33
CA LEU A 77 -4.54 -10.10 14.75
C LEU A 77 -3.32 -11.02 14.82
N GLY A 78 -2.14 -10.48 15.18
CA GLY A 78 -0.87 -11.22 15.27
C GLY A 78 -0.06 -11.19 13.97
N ASP A 79 1.09 -11.87 13.97
CA ASP A 79 2.02 -11.87 12.82
C ASP A 79 1.43 -12.49 11.54
N THR A 80 0.44 -13.38 11.69
CA THR A 80 -0.28 -14.07 10.61
C THR A 80 -1.75 -14.18 11.00
N PHE A 81 -2.66 -13.83 10.09
CA PHE A 81 -4.10 -14.00 10.28
C PHE A 81 -4.79 -14.63 9.06
N ASP A 82 -6.08 -14.95 9.19
CA ASP A 82 -6.76 -15.82 8.23
C ASP A 82 -7.16 -15.10 6.93
N ILE A 83 -7.86 -13.97 7.02
CA ILE A 83 -8.47 -13.31 5.85
C ILE A 83 -8.14 -11.82 5.86
N HIS A 84 -7.56 -11.33 4.76
CA HIS A 84 -7.40 -9.90 4.48
C HIS A 84 -8.25 -9.50 3.27
N CYS A 85 -8.99 -8.40 3.40
CA CYS A 85 -9.98 -7.97 2.40
C CYS A 85 -9.70 -6.55 1.91
N GLY A 86 -10.12 -6.23 0.67
CA GLY A 86 -10.12 -4.86 0.15
C GLY A 86 -10.77 -4.75 -1.22
N GLY A 87 -10.80 -3.54 -1.80
CA GLY A 87 -11.17 -3.36 -3.20
C GLY A 87 -10.08 -3.89 -4.14
N ILE A 88 -10.42 -4.30 -5.36
CA ILE A 88 -9.45 -4.78 -6.36
C ILE A 88 -8.35 -3.75 -6.69
N ASP A 89 -8.66 -2.46 -6.55
CA ASP A 89 -7.71 -1.35 -6.67
C ASP A 89 -6.66 -1.31 -5.56
N LEU A 90 -6.92 -1.94 -4.41
CA LEU A 90 -5.96 -2.07 -3.32
C LEU A 90 -4.99 -3.25 -3.52
N MET A 91 -5.26 -4.18 -4.45
CA MET A 91 -4.37 -5.31 -4.71
C MET A 91 -2.94 -4.84 -5.00
N PHE A 92 -2.80 -3.82 -5.85
CA PHE A 92 -1.53 -3.15 -6.12
C PHE A 92 -1.68 -1.63 -6.17
N PRO A 93 -0.81 -0.86 -5.50
CA PRO A 93 0.36 -1.31 -4.74
C PRO A 93 0.06 -1.63 -3.28
N HIS A 94 -1.17 -1.42 -2.79
CA HIS A 94 -1.44 -1.36 -1.35
C HIS A 94 -1.18 -2.68 -0.61
N HIS A 95 -1.92 -3.73 -0.95
CA HIS A 95 -1.77 -5.06 -0.32
C HIS A 95 -0.42 -5.71 -0.64
N GLU A 96 0.13 -5.49 -1.83
CA GLU A 96 1.48 -5.95 -2.18
C GLU A 96 2.55 -5.35 -1.23
N ASN A 97 2.41 -4.07 -0.90
CA ASN A 97 3.30 -3.38 0.03
C ASN A 97 3.09 -3.85 1.47
N GLU A 98 1.86 -4.16 1.89
CA GLU A 98 1.58 -4.72 3.22
C GLU A 98 2.22 -6.10 3.42
N ILE A 99 2.12 -6.98 2.41
CA ILE A 99 2.82 -8.27 2.39
C ILE A 99 4.32 -8.04 2.54
N ALA A 100 4.90 -7.18 1.71
CA ALA A 100 6.33 -6.92 1.71
C ALA A 100 6.82 -6.40 3.07
N GLN A 101 6.08 -5.49 3.70
CA GLN A 101 6.41 -4.96 5.02
C GLN A 101 6.30 -6.01 6.12
N SER A 102 5.18 -6.73 6.14
CA SER A 102 4.86 -7.66 7.22
C SER A 102 5.71 -8.92 7.16
N GLU A 103 5.87 -9.51 5.98
CA GLU A 103 6.64 -10.75 5.82
C GLU A 103 8.15 -10.51 5.93
N ALA A 104 8.65 -9.36 5.44
CA ALA A 104 10.06 -9.01 5.63
C ALA A 104 10.40 -8.73 7.10
N ALA A 105 9.49 -8.13 7.86
CA ALA A 105 9.71 -7.83 9.28
C ALA A 105 9.49 -9.04 10.21
N ASN A 106 8.56 -9.93 9.87
CA ASN A 106 8.12 -11.00 10.78
C ASN A 106 8.63 -12.39 10.37
N HIS A 107 9.12 -12.55 9.14
CA HIS A 107 9.53 -13.84 8.56
C HIS A 107 8.43 -14.91 8.60
N LYS A 108 7.17 -14.50 8.50
CA LYS A 108 5.96 -15.33 8.51
C LYS A 108 4.99 -14.82 7.45
N PRO A 109 4.09 -15.67 6.91
CA PRO A 109 3.04 -15.23 6.00
C PRO A 109 2.16 -14.16 6.65
N PHE A 110 1.78 -13.11 5.91
CA PHE A 110 0.95 -12.03 6.46
C PHE A 110 -0.53 -12.44 6.62
N ALA A 111 -1.15 -12.88 5.53
CA ALA A 111 -2.53 -13.36 5.50
C ALA A 111 -2.62 -14.68 4.71
N ARG A 112 -3.50 -15.58 5.14
CA ARG A 112 -3.69 -16.90 4.47
C ARG A 112 -4.59 -16.80 3.23
N VAL A 113 -5.56 -15.90 3.27
CA VAL A 113 -6.54 -15.69 2.20
C VAL A 113 -6.70 -14.20 1.92
N TRP A 114 -6.71 -13.86 0.63
CA TRP A 114 -6.98 -12.50 0.14
C TRP A 114 -8.32 -12.47 -0.58
N LEU A 115 -9.17 -11.52 -0.21
CA LEU A 115 -10.48 -11.32 -0.85
C LEU A 115 -10.57 -9.90 -1.39
N HIS A 116 -10.73 -9.78 -2.71
CA HIS A 116 -10.85 -8.50 -3.40
C HIS A 116 -12.22 -8.34 -4.01
N SER A 117 -12.95 -7.27 -3.65
CA SER A 117 -14.20 -6.92 -4.32
C SER A 117 -13.93 -6.18 -5.61
N GLU A 118 -14.56 -6.60 -6.70
CA GLU A 118 -14.54 -5.87 -7.97
C GLU A 118 -15.18 -4.49 -7.86
N HIS A 119 -14.86 -3.64 -8.83
CA HIS A 119 -15.40 -2.30 -8.90
C HIS A 119 -16.93 -2.28 -8.96
N LEU A 120 -17.55 -1.36 -8.23
CA LEU A 120 -18.97 -1.10 -8.44
C LEU A 120 -19.16 -0.40 -9.80
N ALA A 121 -20.02 -0.98 -10.63
CA ALA A 121 -20.45 -0.36 -11.88
C ALA A 121 -21.76 0.41 -11.66
N ASP A 122 -21.90 1.56 -12.31
CA ASP A 122 -23.17 2.27 -12.38
C ASP A 122 -24.16 1.57 -13.32
N ALA A 123 -25.34 2.16 -13.50
CA ALA A 123 -26.39 1.61 -14.39
C ALA A 123 -25.97 1.54 -15.87
N THR A 124 -24.90 2.24 -16.27
CA THR A 124 -24.33 2.21 -17.62
C THR A 124 -23.20 1.19 -17.77
N GLY A 125 -22.75 0.58 -16.66
CA GLY A 125 -21.64 -0.35 -16.62
C GLY A 125 -20.28 0.31 -16.37
N GLU A 126 -20.24 1.62 -16.12
CA GLU A 126 -18.98 2.35 -15.87
C GLU A 126 -18.57 2.27 -14.40
N LYS A 127 -17.25 2.19 -14.14
CA LYS A 127 -16.69 2.15 -12.78
C LYS A 127 -17.05 3.45 -12.05
N MET A 128 -17.70 3.32 -10.90
CA MET A 128 -17.90 4.46 -10.01
C MET A 128 -16.58 4.85 -9.33
N SER A 129 -16.23 6.14 -9.40
CA SER A 129 -15.10 6.70 -8.66
C SER A 129 -15.33 8.18 -8.38
N LYS A 130 -14.80 8.67 -7.26
CA LYS A 130 -14.85 10.10 -6.92
C LYS A 130 -14.20 10.99 -7.99
N SER A 131 -13.20 10.47 -8.71
CA SER A 131 -12.56 11.15 -9.84
C SER A 131 -13.43 11.23 -11.09
N ALA A 132 -14.44 10.36 -11.23
CA ALA A 132 -15.40 10.38 -12.33
C ALA A 132 -16.62 11.28 -12.04
N GLY A 133 -16.66 11.95 -10.86
CA GLY A 133 -17.74 12.86 -10.49
C GLY A 133 -18.98 12.19 -9.89
N GLY A 134 -18.85 10.93 -9.44
CA GLY A 134 -19.87 10.21 -8.66
C GLY A 134 -19.72 10.39 -7.16
#